data_AF-A0A4V0P244-F1
#
_entry.id   AF-A0A4V0P244-F1
#
_cell.length_a   1.000
_cell.length_b   1.000
_cell.length_c   1.000
_cell.angle_alpha   90.00
_cell.angle_beta   90.00
_cell.angle_gamma   90.00
#
_symmetry.space_group_name_H-M   'P 1'
#
loop_
_entity.id
_entity.type
_entity.pdbx_description
1 polymer ?
#
loop_
_entity_poly.entity_id
_entity_poly.type
_entity_poly.pdbx_seq_one_letter_code
_entity_poly.pdbx_strand_id
1 'polypeptide(L)'
;MNIIINNIFKLFFLSPIVLSATAYSSVSAYVYCYSPQEDRWEWLTDSNSNYVTADGVWRTKQIGKYILRFFQISSQNSDEIESFRNQCISKYGESYKFVQPSTDRSFNFQWRPFALSEHLIVNGRIEVRDFRFLGGRTFNHFCKITLPYSPDQIRYLSIPNIIQLSDNEACN
;
A
#
# COMPACT_ATOMS: atom_id res chain seq x y z
N MET A 1 26.40 -17.18 -69.62
CA MET A 1 26.11 -15.80 -69.20
C MET A 1 25.45 -15.90 -67.84
N ASN A 2 26.24 -15.65 -66.78
CA ASN A 2 26.03 -16.18 -65.44
C ASN A 2 25.89 -15.04 -64.43
N ILE A 3 24.96 -15.24 -63.49
CA ILE A 3 24.97 -14.72 -62.11
C ILE A 3 24.71 -13.20 -61.97
N ILE A 4 23.44 -12.84 -61.97
CA ILE A 4 22.89 -11.77 -61.11
C ILE A 4 21.60 -12.36 -60.51
N ILE A 5 21.20 -11.94 -59.32
CA ILE A 5 20.08 -12.47 -58.49
C ILE A 5 20.54 -13.52 -57.47
N ASN A 6 21.36 -13.11 -56.52
CA ASN A 6 21.51 -13.78 -55.22
C ASN A 6 22.11 -12.77 -54.24
N ASN A 7 21.29 -11.93 -53.60
CA ASN A 7 21.63 -11.21 -52.35
C ASN A 7 20.54 -10.25 -51.83
N ILE A 8 19.24 -10.59 -51.92
CA ILE A 8 18.17 -9.77 -51.27
C ILE A 8 17.43 -10.55 -50.17
N PHE A 9 17.63 -11.86 -50.04
CA PHE A 9 16.84 -12.73 -49.16
C PHE A 9 17.52 -13.10 -47.82
N LYS A 10 18.37 -12.22 -47.27
CA LYS A 10 19.03 -12.45 -45.97
C LYS A 10 18.89 -11.28 -44.99
N LEU A 11 17.83 -10.49 -45.12
CA LEU A 11 17.60 -9.33 -44.24
C LEU A 11 16.20 -9.33 -43.59
N PHE A 12 15.61 -10.50 -43.34
CA PHE A 12 14.25 -10.62 -42.82
C PHE A 12 14.10 -11.64 -41.67
N PHE A 13 15.13 -11.79 -40.84
CA PHE A 13 15.06 -12.63 -39.63
C PHE A 13 15.70 -11.97 -38.39
N LEU A 14 15.65 -10.65 -38.30
CA LEU A 14 15.78 -9.95 -37.02
C LEU A 14 14.36 -9.62 -36.55
N SER A 15 13.65 -10.65 -36.06
CA SER A 15 12.46 -10.44 -35.25
C SER A 15 12.90 -9.68 -34.01
N PRO A 16 12.49 -8.43 -33.78
CA PRO A 16 12.64 -7.84 -32.47
C PRO A 16 11.68 -8.63 -31.58
N ILE A 17 12.21 -9.59 -30.83
CA ILE A 17 11.54 -10.09 -29.64
C ILE A 17 11.48 -8.86 -28.73
N VAL A 18 10.40 -8.09 -28.86
CA VAL A 18 10.03 -7.07 -27.90
C VAL A 18 9.63 -7.86 -26.66
N LEU A 19 10.64 -8.22 -25.86
CA LEU A 19 10.47 -8.65 -24.49
C LEU A 19 9.75 -7.50 -23.80
N SER A 20 8.43 -7.60 -23.74
CA SER A 20 7.58 -6.82 -22.86
C SER A 20 7.91 -7.23 -21.42
N ALA A 21 9.11 -6.87 -20.97
CA ALA A 21 9.44 -6.87 -19.56
C ALA A 21 8.52 -5.82 -18.94
N THR A 22 7.41 -6.26 -18.36
CA THR A 22 6.65 -5.46 -17.41
C THR A 22 7.55 -5.30 -16.20
N ALA A 23 8.47 -4.34 -16.27
CA ALA A 23 9.23 -3.89 -15.13
C ALA A 23 8.21 -3.30 -14.16
N TYR A 24 7.75 -4.10 -13.21
CA TYR A 24 7.07 -3.60 -12.03
C TYR A 24 8.13 -2.86 -11.23
N SER A 25 8.35 -1.58 -11.56
CA SER A 25 9.22 -0.71 -10.79
C SER A 25 8.66 -0.66 -9.38
N SER A 26 9.51 -0.94 -8.38
CA SER A 26 9.24 -0.50 -7.02
C SER A 26 8.94 0.99 -7.06
N VAL A 27 7.91 1.39 -6.33
CA VAL A 27 7.57 2.80 -6.11
C VAL A 27 7.84 3.12 -4.66
N SER A 28 8.20 4.36 -4.37
CA SER A 28 8.42 4.81 -3.01
C SER A 28 7.13 5.41 -2.43
N ALA A 29 6.87 5.17 -1.15
CA ALA A 29 5.80 5.80 -0.39
C ALA A 29 6.40 6.62 0.75
N TYR A 30 5.84 7.80 1.02
CA TYR A 30 6.20 8.59 2.20
C TYR A 30 5.75 7.89 3.47
N VAL A 31 6.52 8.01 4.55
CA VAL A 31 6.18 7.45 5.85
C VAL A 31 5.69 8.56 6.78
N TYR A 32 4.58 8.31 7.47
CA TYR A 32 4.11 9.17 8.55
C TYR A 32 3.80 8.37 9.81
N CYS A 33 3.88 9.06 10.95
CA CYS A 33 3.64 8.56 12.29
C CYS A 33 2.24 8.99 12.73
N TYR A 34 1.40 8.07 13.20
CA TYR A 34 0.04 8.33 13.63
C TYR A 34 -0.12 8.11 15.14
N SER A 35 -0.84 9.02 15.80
CA SER A 35 -1.25 8.92 17.20
C SER A 35 -2.76 8.68 17.31
N PRO A 36 -3.21 7.45 17.63
CA PRO A 36 -4.62 7.15 17.84
C PRO A 36 -5.25 7.92 19.01
N GLN A 37 -4.43 8.27 20.00
CA GLN A 37 -4.89 8.99 21.20
C GLN A 37 -5.22 10.45 20.88
N GLU A 38 -4.42 11.08 20.01
CA GLU A 38 -4.58 12.48 19.64
C GLU A 38 -5.38 12.68 18.35
N ASP A 39 -5.60 11.59 17.61
CA ASP A 39 -6.06 11.57 16.22
C ASP A 39 -5.25 12.50 15.29
N ARG A 40 -3.94 12.57 15.54
CA ARG A 40 -2.99 13.39 14.78
C ARG A 40 -1.93 12.53 14.09
N TRP A 41 -1.31 13.09 13.07
CA TRP A 41 -0.23 12.44 12.34
C TRP A 41 0.88 13.44 12.04
N GLU A 42 2.11 12.94 11.93
CA GLU A 42 3.30 13.72 11.64
C GLU A 42 4.14 13.02 10.56
N TRP A 43 4.67 13.78 9.61
CA TRP A 43 5.55 13.24 8.59
C TRP A 43 6.88 12.78 9.18
N LEU A 44 7.28 11.54 8.92
CA LEU A 44 8.59 11.07 9.36
C LEU A 44 9.69 11.73 8.51
N THR A 45 10.58 12.47 9.16
CA THR A 45 11.74 13.09 8.51
C THR A 45 13.04 12.73 9.19
N ASP A 46 14.12 12.63 8.40
CA ASP A 46 15.48 12.36 8.87
C ASP A 46 16.08 13.55 9.65
N SER A 47 17.36 13.45 10.04
CA SER A 47 18.08 14.51 10.75
C SER A 47 18.27 15.78 9.93
N ASN A 48 18.17 15.69 8.60
CA ASN A 48 18.31 16.80 7.66
C ASN A 48 16.95 17.34 7.21
N SER A 49 15.85 16.92 7.87
CA SER A 49 14.47 17.28 7.51
C SER A 49 14.01 16.76 6.14
N ASN A 50 14.69 15.76 5.57
CA ASN A 50 14.18 15.08 4.37
C ASN A 50 13.11 14.06 4.78
N TYR A 51 12.10 13.89 3.93
CA TYR A 51 11.07 12.88 4.16
C TYR A 51 11.63 11.47 4.03
N VAL A 52 11.33 10.63 5.01
CA VAL A 52 11.61 9.20 4.96
C VAL A 52 10.61 8.55 4.01
N THR A 53 11.11 7.66 3.17
CA THR A 53 10.31 6.88 2.22
C THR A 53 10.59 5.39 2.37
N ALA A 54 9.63 4.57 1.96
CA ALA A 54 9.72 3.13 1.93
C ALA A 54 9.49 2.64 0.49
N ASP A 55 10.30 1.69 0.03
CA ASP A 55 10.15 1.12 -1.31
C ASP A 55 9.20 -0.07 -1.29
N GLY A 56 8.30 -0.14 -2.26
CA GLY A 56 7.25 -1.15 -2.28
C GLY A 56 6.31 -1.07 -3.47
N VAL A 57 5.14 -1.67 -3.31
CA VAL A 57 4.09 -1.69 -4.32
C VAL A 57 2.72 -1.47 -3.67
N TRP A 58 1.92 -0.56 -4.24
CA TRP A 58 0.52 -0.39 -3.86
C TRP A 58 -0.30 -1.58 -4.37
N ARG A 59 -1.02 -2.23 -3.45
CA ARG A 59 -1.88 -3.38 -3.73
C ARG A 59 -3.32 -3.06 -3.36
N THR A 60 -4.23 -3.71 -4.07
CA THR A 60 -5.66 -3.70 -3.78
C THR A 60 -6.12 -5.14 -3.66
N LYS A 61 -6.85 -5.47 -2.60
CA LYS A 61 -7.35 -6.82 -2.34
C LYS A 61 -8.82 -6.76 -1.94
N GLN A 62 -9.62 -7.63 -2.53
CA GLN A 62 -10.97 -7.87 -2.08
C GLN A 62 -10.94 -8.81 -0.87
N ILE A 63 -11.62 -8.42 0.22
CA ILE A 63 -11.70 -9.17 1.48
C ILE A 63 -13.18 -9.26 1.89
N GLY A 64 -13.83 -10.37 1.54
CA GLY A 64 -15.29 -10.50 1.65
C GLY A 64 -16.00 -9.50 0.72
N LYS A 65 -16.87 -8.67 1.29
CA LYS A 65 -17.57 -7.57 0.59
C LYS A 65 -16.77 -6.27 0.53
N TYR A 66 -15.58 -6.23 1.13
CA TYR A 66 -14.77 -5.02 1.24
C TYR A 66 -13.59 -5.02 0.28
N ILE A 67 -13.09 -3.83 -0.03
CA ILE A 67 -11.85 -3.59 -0.76
C ILE A 67 -10.86 -2.93 0.20
N LEU A 68 -9.71 -3.59 0.39
CA LEU A 68 -8.58 -3.09 1.16
C LEU A 68 -7.48 -2.63 0.20
N ARG A 69 -6.96 -1.42 0.43
CA ARG A 69 -5.76 -0.90 -0.25
C ARG A 69 -4.62 -0.80 0.76
N PHE A 70 -3.45 -1.30 0.40
CA PHE A 70 -2.29 -1.33 1.28
C PHE A 70 -0.99 -1.14 0.48
N PHE A 71 0.08 -0.77 1.17
CA PHE A 71 1.42 -0.69 0.58
C PHE A 71 2.24 -1.89 1.04
N GLN A 72 2.56 -2.78 0.10
CA GLN A 72 3.41 -3.93 0.39
C GLN A 72 4.87 -3.51 0.27
N ILE A 73 5.62 -3.59 1.37
CA ILE A 73 7.03 -3.18 1.43
C ILE A 73 7.92 -4.20 0.71
N SER A 74 8.95 -3.72 0.00
CA SER A 74 9.79 -4.56 -0.86
C SER A 74 10.66 -5.53 -0.06
N SER A 75 11.12 -5.11 1.11
CA SER A 75 11.95 -5.91 2.02
C SER A 75 11.22 -7.17 2.52
N GLN A 76 9.88 -7.16 2.54
CA GLN A 76 9.00 -8.24 3.03
C GLN A 76 9.35 -8.73 4.45
N ASN A 77 10.12 -7.96 5.20
CA ASN A 77 10.52 -8.25 6.57
C ASN A 77 10.08 -7.12 7.51
N SER A 78 10.01 -7.45 8.80
CA SER A 78 9.54 -6.51 9.81
C SER A 78 10.53 -5.40 10.13
N ASP A 79 11.82 -5.56 9.82
CA ASP A 79 12.90 -4.73 10.38
C ASP A 79 12.81 -3.29 9.90
N GLU A 80 12.44 -3.08 8.64
CA GLU A 80 12.24 -1.74 8.08
C GLU A 80 11.06 -1.01 8.75
N ILE A 81 9.97 -1.73 9.02
CA ILE A 81 8.78 -1.21 9.68
C ILE A 81 9.07 -0.89 11.15
N GLU A 82 9.81 -1.76 11.84
CA GLU A 82 10.26 -1.54 13.22
C GLU A 82 11.24 -0.35 13.29
N SER A 83 12.11 -0.18 12.28
CA SER A 83 12.99 0.98 12.17
C SER A 83 12.18 2.27 12.07
N PHE A 84 11.17 2.34 11.19
CA PHE A 84 10.29 3.52 11.09
C PHE A 84 9.56 3.78 12.40
N ARG A 85 9.05 2.73 13.06
CA ARG A 85 8.37 2.84 14.36
C ARG A 85 9.29 3.45 15.40
N ASN A 86 10.52 2.96 15.51
CA ASN A 86 11.48 3.45 16.49
C ASN A 86 11.85 4.92 16.22
N GLN A 87 11.96 5.31 14.95
CA GLN A 87 12.16 6.71 14.58
C GLN A 87 10.96 7.58 14.95
N CYS A 88 9.72 7.13 14.73
CA CYS A 88 8.51 7.82 15.15
C CYS A 88 8.45 8.00 16.67
N ILE A 89 8.71 6.93 17.45
CA ILE A 89 8.73 6.98 18.92
C ILE A 89 9.81 7.93 19.40
N SER A 90 11.01 7.85 18.83
CA SER A 90 12.13 8.72 19.20
C SER A 90 11.86 10.20 18.92
N LYS A 91 11.09 10.52 17.88
CA LYS A 91 10.87 11.90 17.42
C LYS A 91 9.63 12.55 18.01
N TYR A 92 8.54 11.79 18.14
CA TYR A 92 7.21 12.30 18.50
C TYR A 92 6.64 11.68 19.79
N GLY A 93 7.30 10.65 20.34
CA GLY A 93 6.88 9.95 21.54
C GLY A 93 6.08 8.67 21.26
N GLU A 94 5.82 7.92 22.34
CA GLU A 94 5.19 6.58 22.30
C GLU A 94 3.77 6.60 21.69
N SER A 95 3.06 7.73 21.76
CA SER A 95 1.73 7.86 21.16
C SER A 95 1.77 7.73 19.62
N TYR A 96 2.90 8.07 18.97
CA TYR A 96 3.07 8.11 17.51
C TYR A 96 3.67 6.82 16.89
N LYS A 97 3.65 5.70 17.61
CA LYS A 97 4.29 4.44 17.18
C LYS A 97 3.67 3.73 15.96
N PHE A 98 2.58 4.25 15.41
CA PHE A 98 1.89 3.65 14.27
C PHE A 98 2.38 4.26 12.97
N VAL A 99 3.10 3.47 12.19
CA VAL A 99 3.66 3.90 10.91
C VAL A 99 2.70 3.61 9.78
N GLN A 100 2.53 4.56 8.87
CA GLN A 100 1.68 4.41 7.71
C GLN A 100 2.29 5.02 6.44
N PRO A 101 2.05 4.40 5.26
CA PRO A 101 2.46 4.89 3.96
C PRO A 101 1.52 5.96 3.41
N SER A 102 2.05 6.86 2.59
CA SER A 102 1.26 7.76 1.73
C SER A 102 1.86 7.84 0.32
N THR A 103 0.99 8.01 -0.68
CA THR A 103 1.40 8.25 -2.07
C THR A 103 2.04 9.61 -2.26
N ASP A 104 1.58 10.59 -1.49
CA ASP A 104 1.96 11.99 -1.63
C ASP A 104 1.85 12.72 -0.28
N ARG A 105 2.25 14.00 -0.28
CA ARG A 105 2.26 14.85 0.91
C ARG A 105 0.95 15.63 1.11
N SER A 106 -0.10 15.36 0.34
CA SER A 106 -1.32 16.17 0.30
C SER A 106 -2.38 15.70 1.30
N PHE A 107 -3.28 16.62 1.71
CA PHE A 107 -4.32 16.41 2.72
C PHE A 107 -5.42 15.39 2.36
N ASN A 108 -5.39 14.78 1.17
CA ASN A 108 -6.33 13.74 0.76
C ASN A 108 -5.87 12.35 1.22
N PHE A 109 -5.57 12.22 2.52
CA PHE A 109 -5.07 10.97 3.07
C PHE A 109 -6.14 9.89 3.05
N GLN A 110 -5.84 8.80 2.36
CA GLN A 110 -6.51 7.52 2.57
C GLN A 110 -5.68 6.76 3.59
N TRP A 111 -6.33 6.33 4.67
CA TRP A 111 -5.68 5.55 5.72
C TRP A 111 -5.39 4.15 5.18
N ARG A 112 -4.18 3.93 4.68
CA ARG A 112 -3.78 2.66 4.07
C ARG A 112 -2.64 2.09 4.90
N PRO A 113 -2.69 0.82 5.30
CA PRO A 113 -1.62 0.24 6.10
C PRO A 113 -0.42 -0.17 5.24
N PHE A 114 0.73 -0.33 5.90
CA PHE A 114 1.81 -1.16 5.38
C PHE A 114 1.41 -2.64 5.41
N ALA A 115 2.06 -3.45 4.59
CA ALA A 115 1.94 -4.90 4.62
C ALA A 115 3.28 -5.57 4.30
N LEU A 116 3.54 -6.71 4.96
CA LEU A 116 4.68 -7.58 4.61
C LEU A 116 4.30 -8.57 3.50
N SER A 117 3.03 -8.94 3.47
CA SER A 117 2.42 -9.77 2.43
C SER A 117 0.94 -9.44 2.33
N GLU A 118 0.23 -10.02 1.36
CA GLU A 118 -1.22 -9.83 1.25
C GLU A 118 -2.06 -10.46 2.38
N HIS A 119 -1.41 -11.13 3.33
CA HIS A 119 -2.05 -11.77 4.49
C HIS A 119 -1.59 -11.18 5.82
N LEU A 120 -0.52 -10.37 5.81
CA LEU A 120 0.11 -9.82 6.99
C LEU A 120 0.16 -8.30 6.89
N ILE A 121 -0.90 -7.68 7.40
CA ILE A 121 -1.13 -6.24 7.35
C ILE A 121 -0.62 -5.62 8.65
N VAL A 122 0.12 -4.52 8.58
CA VAL A 122 0.57 -3.79 9.78
C VAL A 122 -0.63 -3.11 10.43
N ASN A 123 -0.72 -3.22 11.76
CA ASN A 123 -1.78 -2.58 12.51
C ASN A 123 -1.62 -1.05 12.51
N GLY A 124 -2.74 -0.34 12.46
CA GLY A 124 -2.81 1.12 12.36
C GLY A 124 -4.26 1.54 12.08
N ARG A 125 -4.46 2.78 11.65
CA ARG A 125 -5.77 3.23 11.15
C ARG A 125 -5.95 2.71 9.74
N ILE A 126 -7.06 2.02 9.47
CA ILE A 126 -7.28 1.36 8.17
C ILE A 126 -8.58 1.85 7.56
N GLU A 127 -8.52 2.23 6.29
CA GLU A 127 -9.68 2.50 5.44
C GLU A 127 -9.99 1.27 4.59
N VAL A 128 -11.20 0.73 4.72
CA VAL A 128 -11.76 -0.24 3.77
C VAL A 128 -12.98 0.34 3.06
N ARG A 129 -13.26 -0.15 1.86
CA ARG A 129 -14.43 0.26 1.08
C ARG A 129 -15.41 -0.87 0.93
N ASP A 130 -16.65 -0.67 1.35
CA ASP A 130 -17.73 -1.65 1.17
C ASP A 130 -18.27 -1.59 -0.27
N PHE A 131 -18.33 -2.74 -0.95
CA PHE A 131 -18.76 -2.89 -2.34
C PHE A 131 -20.15 -3.55 -2.46
N ARG A 132 -21.06 -3.29 -1.51
CA ARG A 132 -22.46 -3.74 -1.64
C ARG A 132 -23.09 -3.18 -2.93
N PHE A 133 -23.32 -4.07 -3.89
CA PHE A 133 -24.15 -3.83 -5.06
C PHE A 133 -25.61 -3.65 -4.62
N LEU A 134 -26.06 -2.41 -4.47
CA LEU A 134 -27.48 -2.12 -4.31
C LEU A 134 -28.17 -2.18 -5.68
N GLY A 135 -28.75 -3.35 -5.98
CA GLY A 135 -29.81 -3.58 -6.95
C GLY A 135 -29.85 -2.69 -8.20
N GLY A 136 -29.17 -3.11 -9.27
CA GLY A 136 -29.49 -2.74 -10.66
C GLY A 136 -29.26 -1.28 -11.08
N ARG A 137 -28.93 -0.37 -10.17
CA ARG A 137 -28.48 0.98 -10.50
C ARG A 137 -27.07 1.15 -9.94
N THR A 138 -26.11 1.32 -10.84
CA THR A 138 -24.69 1.57 -10.56
C THR A 138 -24.51 2.90 -9.83
N PHE A 139 -24.88 2.93 -8.55
CA PHE A 139 -24.45 4.00 -7.67
C PHE A 139 -23.12 3.57 -7.08
N ASN A 140 -22.04 4.24 -7.49
CA ASN A 140 -20.68 4.14 -6.97
C ASN A 140 -20.58 4.65 -5.52
N HIS A 141 -21.51 4.29 -4.64
CA HIS A 141 -21.41 4.59 -3.22
C HIS A 141 -20.47 3.58 -2.57
N PHE A 142 -19.17 3.82 -2.73
CA PHE A 142 -18.16 3.19 -1.90
C PHE A 142 -18.33 3.76 -0.49
N CYS A 143 -18.93 2.98 0.40
CA CYS A 143 -18.96 3.32 1.83
C CYS A 143 -17.55 3.18 2.40
N LYS A 144 -17.07 4.22 3.08
CA LYS A 144 -15.74 4.28 3.68
C LYS A 144 -15.84 3.88 5.15
N ILE A 145 -15.24 2.76 5.52
CA ILE A 145 -15.13 2.34 6.92
C ILE A 145 -13.71 2.61 7.38
N THR A 146 -13.58 3.32 8.49
CA THR A 146 -12.29 3.62 9.12
C THR A 146 -12.17 2.81 10.40
N LEU A 147 -11.36 1.76 10.37
CA LEU A 147 -11.08 0.93 11.53
C LEU A 147 -10.07 1.65 12.42
N PRO A 148 -10.36 1.80 13.72
CA PRO A 148 -9.37 2.30 14.66
C PRO A 148 -8.26 1.27 14.85
N TYR A 149 -7.18 1.73 15.48
CA TYR A 149 -6.15 0.82 15.99
C TYR A 149 -6.77 -0.20 16.96
N SER A 150 -6.45 -1.49 16.78
CA SER A 150 -6.84 -2.54 17.72
C SER A 150 -5.76 -2.70 18.81
N PRO A 151 -6.04 -2.38 20.08
CA PRO A 151 -5.08 -2.54 21.18
C PRO A 151 -4.69 -4.01 21.44
N ASP A 152 -5.57 -4.94 21.10
CA ASP A 152 -5.37 -6.37 21.32
C ASP A 152 -4.44 -7.01 20.26
N GLN A 153 -4.09 -6.29 19.20
CA GLN A 153 -3.26 -6.77 18.09
C GLN A 153 -2.01 -5.90 17.93
N ILE A 154 -0.99 -6.13 18.75
CA ILE A 154 0.10 -5.15 18.94
C ILE A 154 0.83 -4.75 17.64
N ARG A 155 0.94 -5.63 16.63
CA ARG A 155 1.75 -5.35 15.42
C ARG A 155 1.06 -5.58 14.09
N TYR A 156 0.28 -6.65 13.96
CA TYR A 156 -0.28 -7.06 12.67
C TYR A 156 -1.74 -7.43 12.80
N LEU A 157 -2.49 -7.22 11.72
CA LEU A 157 -3.88 -7.65 11.57
C LEU A 157 -3.95 -8.72 10.49
N SER A 158 -4.65 -9.80 10.81
CA SER A 158 -5.04 -10.81 9.82
C SER A 158 -6.23 -10.30 9.01
N ILE A 159 -6.40 -10.81 7.80
CA ILE A 159 -7.59 -10.50 6.98
C ILE A 159 -8.91 -10.84 7.70
N PRO A 160 -9.06 -12.01 8.35
CA PRO A 160 -10.26 -12.30 9.16
C PRO A 160 -10.56 -11.24 10.22
N ASN A 161 -9.53 -10.73 10.92
CA ASN A 161 -9.72 -9.69 11.92
C ASN A 161 -10.23 -8.39 11.29
N ILE A 162 -9.67 -8.00 10.13
CA ILE A 162 -10.12 -6.79 9.40
C ILE A 162 -11.58 -6.94 8.97
N ILE A 163 -11.98 -8.10 8.46
CA ILE A 163 -13.37 -8.38 8.08
C ILE A 163 -14.30 -8.27 9.29
N GLN A 164 -13.96 -8.95 10.39
CA GLN A 164 -14.76 -8.92 11.62
C GLN A 164 -14.95 -7.50 12.16
N LEU A 165 -13.87 -6.71 12.22
CA LEU A 165 -13.94 -5.31 12.63
C LEU A 165 -14.82 -4.50 11.67
N SER A 166 -14.68 -4.71 10.36
CA SER A 166 -15.47 -3.99 9.35
C SER A 166 -16.96 -4.33 9.38
N ASP A 167 -17.33 -5.56 9.74
CA ASP A 167 -18.73 -5.97 9.85
C ASP A 167 -19.44 -5.37 11.07
N ASN A 168 -18.68 -4.94 12.09
CA ASN A 168 -19.21 -4.30 13.30
C ASN A 168 -19.36 -2.78 13.16
N GLU A 169 -18.78 -2.18 12.12
CA GLU A 169 -18.82 -0.73 11.89
C GLU A 169 -19.96 -0.35 10.95
N ALA A 170 -20.63 0.76 11.25
CA ALA A 170 -21.64 1.33 10.38
C ALA A 170 -21.00 2.08 9.19
N CYS A 171 -21.70 2.10 8.06
CA CYS A 171 -21.32 2.94 6.93
C CYS A 171 -21.58 4.41 7.25
N ASN A 172 -20.51 5.20 7.28
CA ASN A 172 -20.56 6.66 7.40
C ASN A 172 -20.52 7.33 6.01
#